data_AF-A0A1L5L0C3-F1
#
_entry.id   AF-A0A1L5L0C3-F1
#
_cell.length_a   1.000
_cell.length_b   1.000
_cell.length_c   1.000
_cell.angle_alpha   90.00
_cell.angle_beta   90.00
_cell.angle_gamma   90.00
#
_symmetry.space_group_name_H-M   'P 1'
#
loop_
_entity.id
_entity.type
_entity.pdbx_description
1 polymer ?
#
loop_
_entity_poly.entity_id
_entity_poly.type
_entity_poly.pdbx_seq_one_letter_code
_entity_poly.pdbx_strand_id
1 'polypeptide(L)'
;MSNFTPAWFKKGFFNESLFCDDFLSIHQLLYSNGAFFTPDGRMVDPMPLRCEIFEMMREYVGANLAKKVTNVVDVLKLAAQVEDFPPVTDRIALANGTLYLDGTSQEGKPEIVRNRLPVKYDPKAAQPVHWLRFLSDLLYPEDIPTVQEFIGYCLIPSNKGQRMMVIKGNGG
;
A
#
# COMPACT_ATOMS: atom_id res chain seq x y z
N MET A 1 15.26 31.41 -19.48
CA MET A 1 14.68 30.18 -18.92
C MET A 1 13.46 29.85 -19.76
N SER A 2 13.45 28.71 -20.45
CA SER A 2 12.29 28.30 -21.25
C SER A 2 11.08 28.13 -20.34
N ASN A 3 10.00 28.86 -20.60
CA ASN A 3 8.71 28.65 -19.94
C ASN A 3 8.17 27.27 -20.35
N PHE A 4 8.59 26.23 -19.65
CA PHE A 4 8.01 24.90 -19.81
C PHE A 4 6.54 25.01 -19.47
N THR A 5 5.69 24.74 -20.46
CA THR A 5 4.25 24.68 -20.27
C THR A 5 3.86 23.21 -20.43
N PRO A 6 3.27 22.57 -19.41
CA PRO A 6 2.91 21.17 -19.49
C PRO A 6 1.85 20.93 -20.55
N ALA A 7 1.88 19.76 -21.19
CA ALA A 7 0.99 19.44 -22.32
C ALA A 7 -0.50 19.48 -21.96
N TRP A 8 -0.84 19.21 -20.69
CA TRP A 8 -2.20 19.26 -20.16
C TRP A 8 -2.72 20.68 -19.90
N PHE A 9 -1.91 21.72 -20.08
CA PHE A 9 -2.34 23.12 -19.97
C PHE A 9 -1.94 23.95 -21.19
N LYS A 10 -2.91 24.48 -21.93
CA LYS A 10 -2.62 25.29 -23.13
C LYS A 10 -3.63 26.42 -23.30
N LYS A 11 -3.13 27.65 -23.45
CA LYS A 11 -3.97 28.85 -23.72
C LYS A 11 -5.14 29.01 -22.73
N GLY A 12 -4.92 28.71 -21.44
CA GLY A 12 -5.96 28.79 -20.40
C GLY A 12 -6.92 27.61 -20.35
N PHE A 13 -6.77 26.63 -21.25
CA PHE A 13 -7.51 25.37 -21.22
C PHE A 13 -6.72 24.32 -20.45
N PHE A 14 -7.40 23.64 -19.51
CA PHE A 14 -6.88 22.53 -18.73
C PHE A 14 -7.53 21.24 -19.23
N ASN A 15 -6.72 20.23 -19.52
CA ASN A 15 -7.17 18.92 -19.96
C ASN A 15 -6.95 17.89 -18.84
N GLU A 16 -8.03 17.48 -18.17
CA GLU A 16 -8.00 16.51 -17.07
C GLU A 16 -7.39 15.17 -17.50
N SER A 17 -7.70 14.68 -18.71
CA SER A 17 -7.23 13.37 -19.19
C SER A 17 -5.71 13.37 -19.39
N LEU A 18 -5.18 14.38 -20.07
CA LEU A 18 -3.74 14.51 -20.29
C LEU A 18 -2.98 14.72 -18.97
N PHE A 19 -3.61 15.40 -17.99
CA PHE A 19 -3.04 15.51 -16.66
C PHE A 19 -2.94 14.13 -16.00
N CYS A 20 -4.01 13.32 -16.08
CA CYS A 20 -4.01 11.97 -15.50
C CYS A 20 -2.96 11.07 -16.15
N ASP A 21 -2.82 11.12 -17.48
CA ASP A 21 -1.81 10.33 -18.20
C ASP A 21 -0.39 10.73 -17.79
N ASP A 22 -0.10 12.04 -17.72
CA ASP A 22 1.18 12.58 -17.25
C ASP A 22 1.44 12.18 -15.80
N PHE A 23 0.45 12.33 -14.92
CA PHE A 23 0.53 11.98 -13.51
C PHE A 23 0.82 10.48 -13.29
N LEU A 24 0.12 9.60 -14.01
CA LEU A 24 0.32 8.15 -13.92
C LEU A 24 1.62 7.68 -14.58
N SER A 25 2.23 8.48 -15.47
CA SER A 25 3.51 8.14 -16.08
C SER A 25 4.70 8.24 -15.10
N ILE A 26 4.56 9.07 -14.05
CA ILE A 26 5.60 9.31 -13.04
C ILE A 26 5.24 8.72 -11.66
N HIS A 27 3.96 8.49 -11.38
CA HIS A 27 3.50 7.94 -10.10
C HIS A 27 3.04 6.49 -10.24
N GLN A 28 3.51 5.64 -9.34
CA GLN A 28 2.99 4.29 -9.18
C GLN A 28 1.67 4.34 -8.39
N LEU A 29 0.57 4.46 -9.13
CA LEU A 29 -0.78 4.56 -8.58
C LEU A 29 -1.75 3.68 -9.38
N LEU A 30 -2.56 2.89 -8.68
CA LEU A 30 -3.69 2.18 -9.27
C LEU A 30 -4.94 2.40 -8.43
N TYR A 31 -6.11 2.16 -9.02
CA TYR A 31 -7.39 2.20 -8.35
C TYR A 31 -8.12 0.86 -8.49
N SER A 32 -8.54 0.30 -7.36
CA SER A 32 -9.25 -0.98 -7.31
C SER A 32 -10.09 -1.05 -6.04
N ASN A 33 -11.22 -1.77 -6.05
CA ASN A 33 -12.05 -1.99 -4.85
C ASN A 33 -12.37 -0.70 -4.05
N GLY A 34 -12.60 0.42 -4.76
CA GLY A 34 -12.96 1.70 -4.15
C GLY A 34 -11.81 2.45 -3.45
N ALA A 35 -10.56 2.08 -3.69
CA ALA A 35 -9.40 2.73 -3.08
C ALA A 35 -8.21 2.85 -4.04
N PHE A 36 -7.35 3.83 -3.79
CA PHE A 36 -6.05 3.94 -4.42
C PHE A 36 -5.04 3.03 -3.74
N PHE A 37 -4.12 2.46 -4.52
CA PHE A 37 -2.98 1.69 -4.04
C PHE A 37 -1.70 2.22 -4.64
N THR A 38 -0.66 2.22 -3.82
CA THR A 38 0.68 2.70 -4.14
C THR A 38 1.70 1.64 -3.73
N PRO A 39 3.00 1.85 -3.97
CA PRO A 39 4.02 0.99 -3.38
C PRO A 39 3.95 0.90 -1.86
N ASP A 40 3.34 1.87 -1.16
CA ASP A 40 3.11 1.86 0.28
C ASP A 40 1.84 1.10 0.71
N GLY A 41 1.12 0.49 -0.24
CA GLY A 41 -0.13 -0.21 0.03
C GLY A 41 -1.37 0.64 -0.23
N ARG A 42 -2.48 0.23 0.37
CA ARG A 42 -3.76 0.92 0.29
C ARG A 42 -3.65 2.33 0.90
N MET A 43 -4.03 3.33 0.12
CA MET A 43 -4.19 4.70 0.58
C MET A 43 -5.45 4.81 1.44
N VAL A 44 -5.29 5.12 2.73
CA VAL A 44 -6.39 5.31 3.68
C VAL A 44 -6.92 6.74 3.64
N ASP A 45 -6.01 7.71 3.51
CA ASP A 45 -6.34 9.14 3.38
C ASP A 45 -5.95 9.64 1.98
N PRO A 46 -6.89 10.14 1.16
CA PRO A 46 -6.59 10.72 -0.15
C PRO A 46 -6.03 12.15 -0.07
N MET A 47 -5.90 12.76 1.11
CA MET A 47 -5.42 14.13 1.25
C MET A 47 -4.00 14.34 0.70
N PRO A 48 -3.00 13.47 0.93
CA PRO A 48 -1.67 13.64 0.35
C PRO A 48 -1.70 13.71 -1.19
N LEU A 49 -2.49 12.85 -1.83
CA LEU A 49 -2.69 12.85 -3.27
C LEU A 49 -3.33 14.17 -3.74
N ARG A 50 -4.33 14.68 -3.02
CA ARG A 50 -4.96 15.97 -3.32
C ARG A 50 -3.98 17.14 -3.19
N CYS A 51 -3.13 17.14 -2.17
CA CYS A 51 -2.10 18.15 -1.96
C CYS A 51 -1.10 18.15 -3.13
N GLU A 52 -0.63 16.99 -3.54
CA GLU A 52 0.32 16.86 -4.65
C GLU A 52 -0.28 17.37 -5.98
N ILE A 53 -1.50 16.94 -6.31
CA ILE A 53 -2.22 17.42 -7.50
C ILE A 53 -2.42 18.95 -7.42
N PHE A 54 -2.77 19.48 -6.24
CA PHE A 54 -2.91 20.91 -6.03
C PHE A 54 -1.59 21.65 -6.33
N GLU A 55 -0.46 21.18 -5.80
CA GLU A 55 0.85 21.80 -6.02
C GLU A 55 1.26 21.76 -7.50
N MET A 56 0.95 20.69 -8.24
CA MET A 56 1.21 20.64 -9.69
C MET A 56 0.36 21.63 -10.47
N MET A 57 -0.86 21.91 -10.02
CA MET A 57 -1.82 22.74 -10.74
C MET A 57 -1.78 24.23 -10.37
N ARG A 58 -1.31 24.58 -9.16
CA ARG A 58 -1.47 25.93 -8.58
C ARG A 58 -0.80 27.06 -9.37
N GLU A 59 0.24 26.77 -10.13
CA GLU A 59 0.95 27.76 -10.95
C GLU A 59 0.28 28.01 -12.31
N TYR A 60 -0.57 27.10 -12.75
CA TYR A 60 -1.21 27.14 -14.07
C TYR A 60 -2.70 27.49 -13.98
N VAL A 61 -3.37 27.05 -12.92
CA VAL A 61 -4.82 27.15 -12.75
C VAL A 61 -5.16 28.16 -11.65
N GLY A 62 -5.58 29.37 -12.05
CA GLY A 62 -5.89 30.44 -11.10
C GLY A 62 -7.26 30.34 -10.43
N ALA A 63 -8.33 30.04 -11.17
CA ALA A 63 -9.70 30.03 -10.63
C ALA A 63 -10.22 28.61 -10.37
N ASN A 64 -11.01 28.45 -9.30
CA ASN A 64 -11.69 27.20 -8.94
C ASN A 64 -10.75 25.98 -8.75
N LEU A 65 -9.51 26.22 -8.32
CA LEU A 65 -8.48 25.19 -8.21
C LEU A 65 -8.92 24.00 -7.34
N ALA A 66 -9.49 24.24 -6.16
CA ALA A 66 -9.95 23.16 -5.28
C ALA A 66 -11.01 22.25 -5.94
N LYS A 67 -11.94 22.83 -6.70
CA LYS A 67 -12.94 22.07 -7.47
C LYS A 67 -12.26 21.25 -8.57
N LYS A 68 -11.28 21.83 -9.28
CA LYS A 68 -10.52 21.13 -10.32
C LYS A 68 -9.70 19.97 -9.75
N VAL A 69 -9.06 20.14 -8.60
CA VAL A 69 -8.36 19.04 -7.90
C VAL A 69 -9.33 17.89 -7.60
N THR A 70 -10.54 18.20 -7.12
CA THR A 70 -11.56 17.18 -6.85
C THR A 70 -11.95 16.43 -8.13
N ASN A 71 -12.22 17.16 -9.22
CA ASN A 71 -12.56 16.56 -10.51
C ASN A 71 -11.42 15.69 -11.05
N VAL A 72 -10.17 16.15 -10.96
CA VAL A 72 -8.99 15.39 -11.40
C VAL A 72 -8.87 14.09 -10.61
N VAL A 73 -9.07 14.11 -9.29
CA VAL A 73 -9.07 12.88 -8.49
C VAL A 73 -10.16 11.91 -8.96
N ASP A 74 -11.33 12.40 -9.33
CA ASP A 74 -12.41 11.54 -9.84
C ASP A 74 -12.08 10.96 -11.22
N VAL A 75 -11.46 11.73 -12.11
CA VAL A 75 -10.96 11.23 -13.41
C VAL A 75 -9.80 10.24 -13.22
N LEU A 76 -8.91 10.49 -12.26
CA LEU A 76 -7.80 9.59 -11.91
C LEU A 76 -8.31 8.22 -11.43
N LYS A 77 -9.43 8.16 -10.70
CA LYS A 77 -10.03 6.87 -10.32
C LYS A 77 -10.39 6.04 -11.55
N LEU A 78 -10.90 6.68 -12.61
CA LEU A 78 -11.25 6.03 -13.86
C LEU A 78 -10.01 5.63 -14.66
N ALA A 79 -9.03 6.54 -14.77
CA ALA A 79 -7.81 6.31 -15.53
C ALA A 79 -6.89 5.25 -14.90
N ALA A 80 -6.83 5.20 -13.57
CA ALA A 80 -6.02 4.25 -12.82
C ALA A 80 -6.77 2.95 -12.49
N GLN A 81 -8.04 2.82 -12.91
CA GLN A 81 -8.85 1.64 -12.63
C GLN A 81 -8.24 0.39 -13.31
N VAL A 82 -8.05 -0.66 -12.51
CA VAL A 82 -7.66 -1.98 -13.02
C VAL A 82 -8.81 -2.97 -12.85
N GLU A 83 -8.96 -3.90 -13.80
CA GLU A 83 -10.02 -4.93 -13.76
C GLU A 83 -9.75 -5.96 -12.65
N ASP A 84 -8.51 -6.41 -12.54
CA ASP A 84 -8.07 -7.34 -11.50
C ASP A 84 -6.78 -6.84 -10.85
N PHE A 85 -6.65 -7.13 -9.57
CA PHE A 85 -5.47 -6.82 -8.77
C PHE A 85 -5.28 -7.92 -7.74
N PRO A 86 -5.03 -9.18 -8.09
CA PRO A 86 -5.19 -10.31 -7.16
C PRO A 86 -4.23 -10.23 -5.96
N PRO A 87 -4.59 -10.83 -4.81
CA PRO A 87 -3.67 -10.91 -3.68
C PRO A 87 -2.48 -11.80 -4.02
N VAL A 88 -1.30 -11.31 -3.67
CA VAL A 88 -0.03 -12.04 -3.82
C VAL A 88 0.28 -12.71 -2.49
N THR A 89 0.49 -14.03 -2.52
CA THR A 89 0.49 -14.87 -1.31
C THR A 89 1.81 -15.56 -0.99
N ASP A 90 2.85 -15.31 -1.81
CA ASP A 90 4.20 -15.86 -1.68
C ASP A 90 5.17 -14.89 -0.97
N ARG A 91 4.67 -13.75 -0.48
CA ARG A 91 5.49 -12.67 0.07
C ARG A 91 4.74 -11.80 1.08
N ILE A 92 5.51 -11.04 1.85
CA ILE A 92 5.06 -10.04 2.82
C ILE A 92 5.73 -8.70 2.47
N ALA A 93 4.92 -7.68 2.22
CA ALA A 93 5.41 -6.33 1.96
C ALA A 93 5.63 -5.57 3.28
N LEU A 94 6.84 -5.06 3.48
CA LEU A 94 7.35 -4.45 4.72
C LEU A 94 7.81 -3.02 4.46
N ALA A 95 8.06 -2.23 5.51
CA ALA A 95 8.39 -0.81 5.36
C ALA A 95 9.68 -0.56 4.58
N ASN A 96 10.62 -1.51 4.56
CA ASN A 96 11.91 -1.41 3.88
C ASN A 96 12.06 -2.34 2.67
N GLY A 97 11.06 -3.15 2.33
CA GLY A 97 11.26 -4.22 1.36
C GLY A 97 10.11 -5.19 1.21
N THR A 98 10.43 -6.32 0.60
CA THR A 98 9.55 -7.48 0.45
C THR A 98 10.30 -8.70 0.98
N LEU A 99 9.67 -9.45 1.89
CA LEU A 99 10.16 -10.74 2.38
C LEU A 99 9.37 -11.84 1.69
N TYR A 100 10.06 -12.76 1.01
CA TYR A 100 9.46 -13.91 0.35
C TYR A 100 9.37 -15.10 1.31
N LEU A 101 8.39 -15.97 1.12
CA LEU A 101 8.19 -17.13 2.00
C LEU A 101 9.31 -18.18 1.93
N ASP A 102 10.16 -18.12 0.90
CA ASP A 102 11.37 -18.94 0.79
C ASP A 102 12.54 -18.42 1.64
N GLY A 103 12.35 -17.30 2.35
CA GLY A 103 13.33 -16.66 3.22
C GLY A 103 14.20 -15.61 2.52
N THR A 104 14.07 -15.42 1.20
CA THR A 104 14.75 -14.35 0.49
C THR A 104 14.09 -12.99 0.74
N SER A 105 14.86 -11.91 0.62
CA SER A 105 14.34 -10.56 0.81
C SER A 105 14.86 -9.60 -0.26
N GLN A 106 14.00 -8.67 -0.67
CA GLN A 106 14.32 -7.60 -1.60
C GLN A 106 14.14 -6.25 -0.89
N GLU A 107 15.15 -5.40 -0.95
CA GLU A 107 15.06 -4.03 -0.42
C GLU A 107 14.31 -3.11 -1.41
N GLY A 108 13.67 -2.07 -0.86
CA GLY A 108 12.94 -1.07 -1.63
C GLY A 108 11.47 -1.44 -1.89
N LYS A 109 10.76 -0.55 -2.60
CA LYS A 109 9.32 -0.68 -2.86
C LYS A 109 9.02 -0.54 -4.37
N PRO A 110 9.50 -1.47 -5.20
CA PRO A 110 9.38 -1.33 -6.66
C PRO A 110 7.96 -1.59 -7.19
N GLU A 111 7.11 -2.27 -6.42
CA GLU A 111 5.79 -2.72 -6.85
C GLU A 111 4.67 -2.08 -6.02
N ILE A 112 3.54 -1.79 -6.67
CA ILE A 112 2.29 -1.47 -5.98
C ILE A 112 1.76 -2.73 -5.30
N VAL A 113 1.42 -2.61 -4.01
CA VAL A 113 0.97 -3.74 -3.19
C VAL A 113 -0.40 -3.47 -2.59
N ARG A 114 -1.13 -4.53 -2.23
CA ARG A 114 -2.43 -4.39 -1.54
C ARG A 114 -2.30 -3.86 -0.12
N ASN A 115 -1.29 -4.35 0.59
CA ASN A 115 -0.98 -4.00 1.96
C ASN A 115 0.53 -3.90 2.11
N ARG A 116 0.99 -2.96 2.94
CA ARG A 116 2.37 -2.92 3.41
C ARG A 116 2.36 -2.74 4.91
N LEU A 117 3.12 -3.57 5.60
CA LEU A 117 3.26 -3.47 7.04
C LEU A 117 4.23 -2.32 7.36
N PRO A 118 3.92 -1.46 8.35
CA PRO A 118 4.78 -0.35 8.77
C PRO A 118 5.97 -0.83 9.64
N VAL A 119 6.46 -2.06 9.39
CA VAL A 119 7.53 -2.72 10.15
C VAL A 119 8.71 -2.94 9.21
N LYS A 120 9.92 -2.65 9.69
CA LYS A 120 11.16 -2.93 8.96
C LYS A 120 11.63 -4.33 9.29
N TYR A 121 11.95 -5.11 8.26
CA TYR A 121 12.57 -6.42 8.44
C TYR A 121 14.09 -6.27 8.61
N ASP A 122 14.63 -6.96 9.61
CA ASP A 122 16.05 -7.06 9.89
C ASP A 122 16.44 -8.54 10.01
N PRO A 123 17.16 -9.11 9.02
CA PRO A 123 17.59 -10.51 9.09
C PRO A 123 18.64 -10.76 10.19
N LYS A 124 19.20 -9.71 10.79
CA LYS A 124 20.17 -9.78 11.89
C LYS A 124 19.54 -9.46 13.24
N ALA A 125 18.21 -9.33 13.30
CA ALA A 125 17.51 -9.10 14.55
C ALA A 125 17.84 -10.20 15.57
N ALA A 126 18.05 -9.80 16.83
CA ALA A 126 18.25 -10.74 17.92
C ALA A 126 17.01 -11.64 18.07
N GLN A 127 17.23 -12.86 18.57
CA GLN A 127 16.14 -13.78 18.85
C GLN A 127 15.10 -13.12 19.77
N PRO A 128 13.78 -13.25 19.48
CA PRO A 128 12.75 -12.57 20.26
C PRO A 128 12.45 -13.31 21.57
N VAL A 129 13.42 -13.33 22.51
CA VAL A 129 13.39 -14.14 23.74
C VAL A 129 12.15 -13.85 24.60
N HIS A 130 11.77 -12.58 24.75
CA HIS A 130 10.60 -12.19 25.55
C HIS A 130 9.29 -12.74 24.97
N TRP A 131 9.14 -12.69 23.64
CA TRP A 131 7.98 -13.24 22.95
C TRP A 131 7.94 -14.76 23.03
N LEU A 132 9.07 -15.43 22.80
CA LEU A 132 9.16 -16.88 22.89
C LEU A 132 8.85 -17.38 24.32
N ARG A 133 9.37 -16.68 25.34
CA ARG A 133 9.05 -16.99 26.73
C ARG A 133 7.55 -16.81 27.02
N PHE A 134 6.95 -15.71 26.58
CA PHE A 134 5.52 -15.49 26.72
C PHE A 134 4.70 -16.64 26.10
N LEU A 135 5.07 -17.12 24.92
CA LEU A 135 4.40 -18.26 24.29
C LEU A 135 4.60 -19.55 25.09
N SER A 136 5.81 -19.82 25.60
CA SER A 136 6.09 -21.00 26.42
C SER A 136 5.40 -20.98 27.79
N ASP A 137 5.19 -19.80 28.36
CA ASP A 137 4.47 -19.65 29.63
C ASP A 137 2.95 -19.84 29.43
N LEU A 138 2.44 -19.61 28.20
CA LEU A 138 1.01 -19.66 27.87
C LEU A 138 0.54 -20.97 27.22
N LEU A 139 1.40 -21.62 26.42
CA LEU A 139 1.04 -22.72 25.52
C LEU A 139 1.86 -23.98 25.81
N TYR A 140 1.29 -25.15 25.50
CA TYR A 140 2.06 -26.37 25.44
C TYR A 140 3.09 -26.30 24.30
N PRO A 141 4.29 -26.91 24.44
CA PRO A 141 5.34 -26.84 23.42
C PRO A 141 4.88 -27.22 22.00
N GLU A 142 3.98 -28.19 21.89
CA GLU A 142 3.40 -28.67 20.63
C GLU A 142 2.46 -27.67 19.95
N ASP A 143 1.86 -26.74 20.71
CA ASP A 143 0.91 -25.75 20.19
C ASP A 143 1.60 -24.48 19.66
N ILE A 144 2.82 -24.20 20.12
CA ILE A 144 3.59 -22.99 19.76
C ILE A 144 3.78 -22.87 18.24
N PRO A 145 4.23 -23.91 17.49
CA PRO A 145 4.40 -23.82 16.04
C PRO A 145 3.09 -23.49 15.33
N THR A 146 1.98 -24.10 15.75
CA THR A 146 0.65 -23.86 15.17
C THR A 146 0.20 -22.41 15.34
N VAL A 147 0.44 -21.84 16.53
CA VAL A 147 0.12 -20.43 16.79
C VAL A 147 0.97 -19.50 15.95
N GLN A 148 2.28 -19.76 15.86
CA GLN A 148 3.18 -18.95 15.04
C GLN A 148 2.84 -19.04 13.56
N GLU A 149 2.50 -20.21 13.04
CA GLU A 149 2.07 -20.41 11.66
C GLU A 149 0.79 -19.63 11.35
N PHE A 150 -0.20 -19.67 12.24
CA PHE A 150 -1.43 -18.90 12.06
C PHE A 150 -1.19 -17.39 12.06
N ILE A 151 -0.34 -16.88 12.98
CA ILE A 151 0.05 -15.47 12.99
C ILE A 151 0.74 -15.10 11.67
N GLY A 152 1.65 -15.96 11.17
CA GLY A 152 2.31 -15.78 9.89
C GLY A 152 1.32 -15.74 8.72
N TYR A 153 0.33 -16.64 8.71
CA TYR A 153 -0.76 -16.66 7.72
C TYR A 153 -1.54 -15.33 7.70
N CYS A 154 -1.81 -14.73 8.86
CA CYS A 154 -2.50 -13.43 8.95
C CYS A 154 -1.71 -12.25 8.34
N LEU A 155 -0.40 -12.39 8.12
CA LEU A 155 0.41 -11.35 7.47
C LEU A 155 0.28 -11.35 5.93
N ILE A 156 -0.24 -12.45 5.37
CA ILE A 156 -0.45 -12.62 3.94
C ILE A 156 -1.89 -12.20 3.61
N PRO A 157 -2.15 -11.46 2.52
CA PRO A 157 -3.49 -11.00 2.15
C PRO A 157 -4.36 -12.13 1.55
N SER A 158 -4.49 -13.26 2.25
CA SER A 158 -5.24 -14.44 1.82
C SER A 158 -6.38 -14.78 2.77
N ASN A 159 -7.53 -15.12 2.20
CA ASN A 159 -8.68 -15.69 2.92
C ASN A 159 -8.91 -17.17 2.60
N LYS A 160 -8.01 -17.83 1.84
CA LYS A 160 -8.18 -19.23 1.40
C LYS A 160 -8.35 -20.21 2.56
N GLY A 161 -7.71 -19.94 3.70
CA GLY A 161 -7.83 -20.79 4.87
C GLY A 161 -9.23 -20.77 5.47
N GLN A 162 -9.94 -19.63 5.41
CA GLN A 162 -11.17 -19.36 6.17
C GLN A 162 -11.10 -19.91 7.61
N ARG A 163 -9.92 -19.84 8.24
CA ARG A 163 -9.65 -20.48 9.52
C ARG A 163 -9.90 -19.52 10.66
N MET A 164 -10.54 -20.04 11.71
CA MET A 164 -10.66 -19.40 13.01
C MET A 164 -9.72 -20.13 13.97
N MET A 165 -8.92 -19.38 14.73
CA MET A 165 -8.18 -19.91 15.87
C MET A 165 -9.02 -19.74 17.13
N VAL A 166 -9.22 -20.82 17.87
CA VAL A 166 -9.90 -20.81 19.17
C VAL A 166 -8.86 -21.05 20.25
N ILE A 167 -8.62 -20.05 21.10
CA ILE A 167 -7.74 -20.16 22.26
C ILE A 167 -8.63 -20.32 23.49
N LYS A 168 -8.47 -21.42 24.22
CA LYS A 168 -9.22 -21.71 25.45
C LYS A 168 -8.23 -21.84 26.61
N GLY A 169 -8.50 -21.11 27.69
CA GLY A 169 -7.73 -21.18 28.92
C GLY A 169 -8.57 -20.78 30.13
N ASN A 170 -8.08 -21.09 31.32
CA ASN A 170 -8.58 -20.47 32.55
C ASN A 170 -7.97 -19.06 32.59
N GLY A 171 -8.80 -18.02 32.70
CA GLY A 171 -8.34 -16.62 32.61
C GLY A 171 -7.11 -16.34 33.48
N GLY A 172 -6.14 -15.60 32.90
CA GLY A 172 -4.91 -15.17 33.56
C GLY A 172 -5.04 -13.81 34.23
#